data_AF-A0A126PDV1-F1
#
_entry.id   AF-A0A126PDV1-F1
#
_cell.length_a   1.000
_cell.length_b   1.000
_cell.length_c   1.000
_cell.angle_alpha   90.00
_cell.angle_beta   90.00
_cell.angle_gamma   90.00
#
_symmetry.space_group_name_H-M   'P 1'
#
loop_
_entity.id
_entity.type
_entity.pdbx_description
1 polymer ?
#
loop_
_entity_poly.entity_id
_entity_poly.type
_entity_poly.pdbx_seq_one_letter_code
_entity_poly.pdbx_strand_id
1 'polypeptide(L)'
;MLRRGVRCALGALALGACSPKTAAVVTTAPAPAAATATAAAPAPAPAGPAFQIPVEYYTLPNGLRVTNSLLGGSFGSRITRNIREDKGYTYSPYSSVGTHYHTGDWSESADVTTKDTYNSLHEIVNEIERLQKTPPSADELKGIQNYESGMFVLRNSNPGGIISQLNNLDLQGLPDSFLTEQVKNINAVTPAQVSATARQYIRPEAMTIVVVGDQKVVAPQIKKFQDSLKKPL
;
A
#
# COMPACT_ATOMS: atom_id res chain seq x y z
N MET A 1 50.25 7.90 -33.78
CA MET A 1 50.49 9.18 -33.09
C MET A 1 49.50 9.28 -31.93
N LEU A 2 49.78 8.62 -30.81
CA LEU A 2 50.43 9.09 -29.58
C LEU A 2 49.47 9.78 -28.59
N ARG A 3 49.05 8.99 -27.58
CA ARG A 3 48.40 9.42 -26.34
C ARG A 3 49.30 10.40 -25.57
N ARG A 4 48.73 11.46 -24.99
CA ARG A 4 49.28 12.31 -23.90
C ARG A 4 48.10 12.74 -23.05
N GLY A 5 48.11 12.74 -21.72
CA GLY A 5 49.19 12.57 -20.75
C GLY A 5 48.80 13.38 -19.52
N VAL A 6 48.51 12.70 -18.42
CA VAL A 6 48.31 13.27 -17.08
C VAL A 6 49.61 13.95 -16.64
N ARG A 7 49.55 15.14 -16.03
CA ARG A 7 50.62 15.65 -15.17
C ARG A 7 50.09 16.42 -13.96
N CYS A 8 50.34 15.79 -12.82
CA CYS A 8 50.43 16.28 -11.45
C CYS A 8 51.14 17.64 -11.33
N ALA A 9 50.66 18.50 -10.45
CA ALA A 9 51.44 19.58 -9.84
C ALA A 9 51.34 19.48 -8.32
N LEU A 10 52.46 19.11 -7.70
CA LEU A 10 52.72 19.19 -6.27
C LEU A 10 52.90 20.66 -5.86
N GLY A 11 52.31 21.07 -4.74
CA GLY A 11 52.67 22.27 -4.00
C GLY A 11 52.67 21.96 -2.51
N ALA A 12 53.86 21.78 -1.95
CA ALA A 12 54.09 21.51 -0.53
C ALA A 12 54.23 22.83 0.24
N LEU A 13 53.57 22.93 1.39
CA LEU A 13 53.98 23.80 2.49
C LEU A 13 53.80 23.02 3.80
N ALA A 14 54.91 22.84 4.51
CA ALA A 14 54.96 22.31 5.87
C ALA A 14 55.57 23.36 6.80
N LEU A 15 54.95 23.59 7.95
CA LEU A 15 55.54 23.50 9.31
C LEU A 15 54.72 24.32 10.32
N GLY A 16 54.39 23.68 11.43
CA GLY A 16 53.76 24.32 12.59
C GLY A 16 53.25 23.28 13.58
N ALA A 17 54.17 22.70 14.36
CA ALA A 17 53.87 21.66 15.34
C ALA A 17 53.13 22.22 16.56
N CYS A 18 52.01 21.58 16.93
CA CYS A 18 51.50 21.59 18.30
C CYS A 18 50.76 20.27 18.54
N SER A 19 51.37 19.36 19.29
CA SER A 19 50.69 18.16 19.78
C SER A 19 50.02 18.48 21.12
N PRO A 20 48.76 18.06 21.28
CA PRO A 20 48.40 17.39 22.51
C PRO A 20 47.66 16.07 22.26
N LYS A 21 48.11 15.04 23.00
CA LYS A 21 47.45 13.77 23.32
C LYS A 21 45.95 13.70 22.95
N THR A 22 45.63 12.90 21.94
CA THR A 22 44.29 12.33 21.78
C THR A 22 44.14 11.17 22.75
N ALA A 23 43.41 11.38 23.84
CA ALA A 23 42.83 10.30 24.60
C ALA A 23 41.75 9.63 23.73
N ALA A 24 41.95 8.36 23.39
CA ALA A 24 40.93 7.56 22.72
C ALA A 24 39.78 7.32 23.71
N VAL A 25 38.63 7.95 23.46
CA VAL A 25 37.38 7.56 24.12
C VAL A 25 36.93 6.26 23.45
N VAL A 26 37.33 5.15 24.04
CA VAL A 26 36.73 3.84 23.74
C VAL A 26 35.30 3.88 24.25
N THR A 27 34.36 4.17 23.35
CA THR A 27 32.94 3.94 23.62
C THR A 27 32.67 2.49 23.25
N THR A 28 32.80 1.57 24.20
CA THR A 28 32.26 0.21 24.04
C THR A 28 30.74 0.33 24.05
N ALA A 29 30.14 0.39 22.85
CA ALA A 29 28.71 0.15 22.71
C ALA A 29 28.40 -1.25 23.29
N PRO A 30 27.43 -1.40 24.21
CA PRO A 30 27.05 -2.71 24.70
C PRO A 30 26.54 -3.55 23.54
N ALA A 31 27.00 -4.80 23.47
CA ALA A 31 26.56 -5.76 22.46
C ALA A 31 25.02 -5.83 22.44
N PRO A 32 24.39 -5.87 21.26
CA PRO A 32 22.95 -6.02 21.18
C PRO A 32 22.57 -7.32 21.89
N ALA A 33 21.72 -7.22 22.91
CA ALA A 33 21.09 -8.39 23.50
C ALA A 33 20.37 -9.12 22.37
N ALA A 34 20.78 -10.36 22.10
CA ALA A 34 20.13 -11.22 21.13
C ALA A 34 18.71 -11.50 21.63
N ALA A 35 17.75 -10.69 21.19
CA ALA A 35 16.35 -11.04 21.30
C ALA A 35 16.13 -12.22 20.36
N THR A 36 16.06 -13.42 20.91
CA THR A 36 15.51 -14.58 20.20
C THR A 36 14.03 -14.31 19.96
N ALA A 37 13.72 -13.61 18.89
CA ALA A 37 12.39 -13.60 18.31
C ALA A 37 12.13 -15.05 17.85
N THR A 38 11.31 -15.78 18.60
CA THR A 38 10.69 -16.99 18.09
C THR A 38 9.68 -16.53 17.05
N ALA A 39 10.14 -16.37 15.81
CA ALA A 39 9.26 -16.25 14.67
C ALA A 39 8.57 -17.62 14.53
N ALA A 40 7.43 -17.79 15.18
CA ALA A 40 6.46 -18.76 14.71
C ALA A 40 6.12 -18.31 13.30
N ALA A 41 6.57 -19.07 12.30
CA ALA A 41 6.11 -18.87 10.93
C ALA A 41 4.58 -18.79 10.99
N PRO A 42 3.94 -17.73 10.45
CA PRO A 42 2.49 -17.68 10.41
C PRO A 42 2.03 -18.97 9.73
N ALA A 43 1.21 -19.75 10.43
CA ALA A 43 0.57 -20.90 9.83
C ALA A 43 -0.07 -20.42 8.52
N PRO A 44 0.05 -21.18 7.40
CA PRO A 44 -0.59 -20.78 6.16
C PRO A 44 -2.05 -20.50 6.46
N ALA A 45 -2.48 -19.26 6.23
CA ALA A 45 -3.87 -18.88 6.41
C ALA A 45 -4.71 -19.89 5.60
N PRO A 46 -5.77 -20.48 6.16
CA PRO A 46 -6.65 -21.32 5.37
C PRO A 46 -7.10 -20.46 4.18
N ALA A 47 -6.92 -21.00 2.98
CA ALA A 47 -7.50 -20.42 1.78
C ALA A 47 -9.01 -20.46 1.97
N GLY A 48 -9.57 -19.41 2.58
CA GLY A 48 -10.99 -19.14 2.55
C GLY A 48 -11.44 -19.12 1.09
N PRO A 49 -12.75 -19.21 0.81
CA PRO A 49 -13.22 -19.11 -0.56
C PRO A 49 -12.69 -17.79 -1.13
N ALA A 50 -11.66 -17.89 -1.99
CA ALA A 50 -11.07 -16.74 -2.63
C ALA A 50 -12.22 -16.12 -3.42
N PHE A 51 -12.79 -15.04 -2.91
CA PHE A 51 -13.77 -14.31 -3.67
C PHE A 51 -12.99 -13.72 -4.84
N GLN A 52 -13.19 -14.35 -6.00
CA GLN A 52 -12.46 -14.05 -7.21
C GLN A 52 -12.81 -12.61 -7.60
N ILE A 53 -11.91 -11.67 -7.31
CA ILE A 53 -11.89 -10.46 -8.12
C ILE A 53 -11.45 -10.98 -9.49
N PRO A 54 -12.27 -10.90 -10.54
CA PRO A 54 -11.78 -11.24 -11.86
C PRO A 54 -10.55 -10.36 -12.14
N VAL A 55 -9.56 -10.90 -12.86
CA VAL A 55 -8.48 -10.10 -13.47
C VAL A 55 -9.07 -8.79 -13.94
N GLU A 56 -8.41 -7.64 -13.70
CA GLU A 56 -8.87 -6.30 -14.08
C GLU A 56 -9.44 -6.28 -15.53
N TYR A 57 -10.73 -6.62 -15.62
CA TYR A 57 -11.56 -6.63 -16.79
C TYR A 57 -13.00 -6.31 -16.31
N TYR A 58 -13.32 -5.02 -16.37
CA TYR A 58 -14.64 -4.50 -16.72
C TYR A 58 -15.86 -4.92 -15.87
N THR A 59 -16.20 -4.04 -14.91
CA THR A 59 -17.48 -3.32 -15.12
C THR A 59 -17.27 -1.89 -15.64
N LEU A 60 -16.06 -1.33 -15.56
CA LEU A 60 -15.61 -0.10 -16.22
C LEU A 60 -14.08 -0.15 -16.39
N PRO A 61 -13.50 0.46 -17.45
CA PRO A 61 -12.05 0.59 -17.52
C PRO A 61 -11.57 1.46 -16.33
N ASN A 62 -10.76 0.87 -15.44
CA ASN A 62 -10.11 1.52 -14.29
C ASN A 62 -10.97 1.88 -13.07
N GLY A 63 -12.21 1.42 -13.00
CA GLY A 63 -13.08 1.68 -11.84
C GLY A 63 -12.53 1.11 -10.53
N LEU A 64 -11.96 -0.11 -10.56
CA LEU A 64 -11.43 -0.78 -9.36
C LEU A 64 -10.16 -0.12 -8.84
N ARG A 65 -9.19 0.21 -9.71
CA ARG A 65 -7.99 0.98 -9.35
C ARG A 65 -8.34 2.33 -8.71
N VAL A 66 -9.22 3.11 -9.33
CA VAL A 66 -9.65 4.41 -8.78
C VAL A 66 -10.37 4.22 -7.44
N THR A 67 -11.21 3.19 -7.32
CA THR A 67 -11.88 2.84 -6.05
C THR A 67 -10.88 2.47 -4.96
N ASN A 68 -9.88 1.64 -5.27
CA ASN A 68 -8.82 1.26 -4.34
C ASN A 68 -8.06 2.49 -3.85
N SER A 69 -7.60 3.35 -4.75
CA SER A 69 -6.81 4.53 -4.39
C SER A 69 -7.61 5.55 -3.58
N LEU A 70 -8.92 5.63 -3.80
CA LEU A 70 -9.83 6.44 -2.98
C LEU A 70 -10.02 5.84 -1.58
N LEU A 71 -10.10 4.50 -1.49
CA LEU A 71 -10.39 3.80 -0.24
C LEU A 71 -9.15 3.69 0.67
N GLY A 72 -8.05 3.09 0.22
CA GLY A 72 -6.85 2.82 1.02
C GLY A 72 -5.51 2.86 0.25
N GLY A 73 -5.55 2.99 -1.09
CA GLY A 73 -4.37 2.81 -1.95
C GLY A 73 -3.55 4.07 -2.21
N SER A 74 -3.87 5.18 -1.55
CA SER A 74 -3.15 6.45 -1.68
C SER A 74 -3.03 7.15 -0.33
N PHE A 75 -2.05 8.04 -0.17
CA PHE A 75 -1.90 8.84 1.05
C PHE A 75 -3.12 9.73 1.34
N GLY A 76 -3.84 10.16 0.30
CA GLY A 76 -5.08 10.94 0.43
C GLY A 76 -6.33 10.09 0.57
N SER A 77 -6.20 8.77 0.71
CA SER A 77 -7.33 7.85 0.78
C SER A 77 -8.12 8.00 2.09
N ARG A 78 -9.36 7.49 2.09
CA ARG A 78 -10.26 7.56 3.24
C ARG A 78 -9.72 6.80 4.46
N ILE A 79 -9.22 5.58 4.26
CA ILE A 79 -8.66 4.76 5.34
C ILE A 79 -7.42 5.47 5.89
N THR A 80 -6.48 5.90 5.05
CA THR A 80 -5.29 6.60 5.52
C THR A 80 -5.66 7.84 6.34
N ARG A 81 -6.56 8.70 5.85
CA ARG A 81 -7.04 9.86 6.62
C ARG A 81 -7.63 9.47 7.96
N ASN A 82 -8.56 8.51 7.99
CA ASN A 82 -9.26 8.10 9.21
C ASN A 82 -8.31 7.48 10.26
N ILE A 83 -7.58 6.40 9.91
CA ILE A 83 -6.85 5.63 10.93
C ILE A 83 -5.40 6.09 11.16
N ARG A 84 -4.80 6.84 10.23
CA ARG A 84 -3.46 7.43 10.42
C ARG A 84 -3.52 8.89 10.83
N GLU A 85 -4.26 9.73 10.12
CA GLU A 85 -4.21 11.19 10.32
C GLU A 85 -5.13 11.63 11.48
N ASP A 86 -6.39 11.20 11.46
CA ASP A 86 -7.37 11.61 12.46
C ASP A 86 -7.18 10.89 13.81
N LYS A 87 -6.91 9.58 13.77
CA LYS A 87 -6.89 8.72 14.96
C LYS A 87 -5.51 8.26 15.41
N GLY A 88 -4.51 8.28 14.53
CA GLY A 88 -3.14 7.88 14.86
C GLY A 88 -2.99 6.42 15.30
N TYR A 89 -3.86 5.51 14.85
CA TYR A 89 -3.79 4.09 15.20
C TYR A 89 -2.65 3.35 14.51
N THR A 90 -2.25 3.82 13.33
CA THR A 90 -1.20 3.23 12.49
C THR A 90 -0.40 4.32 11.79
N TYR A 91 0.82 3.97 11.35
CA TYR A 91 1.67 4.88 10.59
C TYR A 91 1.47 4.78 9.08
N SER A 92 1.17 3.60 8.53
CA SER A 92 1.17 3.35 7.08
C SER A 92 0.16 2.26 6.69
N PRO A 93 -1.14 2.54 6.82
CA PRO A 93 -2.16 1.67 6.24
C PRO A 93 -2.08 1.75 4.73
N TYR A 94 -2.33 0.63 4.06
CA TYR A 94 -2.25 0.53 2.62
C TYR A 94 -3.18 -0.55 2.09
N SER A 95 -3.93 -0.20 1.03
CA SER A 95 -4.67 -1.17 0.24
C SER A 95 -4.10 -1.36 -1.17
N SER A 96 -4.20 -2.59 -1.64
CA SER A 96 -3.84 -2.95 -3.01
C SER A 96 -4.88 -3.86 -3.66
N VAL A 97 -4.85 -3.86 -4.99
CA VAL A 97 -5.53 -4.85 -5.81
C VAL A 97 -4.46 -5.72 -6.44
N GLY A 98 -4.41 -6.99 -6.03
CA GLY A 98 -3.58 -8.01 -6.64
C GLY A 98 -4.27 -8.56 -7.89
N THR A 99 -3.57 -8.58 -9.02
CA THR A 99 -4.07 -9.17 -10.26
C THR A 99 -3.31 -10.47 -10.52
N HIS A 100 -4.03 -11.57 -10.61
CA HIS A 100 -3.51 -12.90 -10.90
C HIS A 100 -4.01 -13.36 -12.27
N TYR A 101 -3.62 -14.56 -12.71
CA TYR A 101 -4.18 -15.16 -13.93
C TYR A 101 -5.60 -15.66 -13.62
N HIS A 102 -6.61 -15.12 -14.32
CA HIS A 102 -8.07 -15.36 -14.11
C HIS A 102 -8.68 -14.91 -12.77
N THR A 103 -7.88 -14.41 -11.82
CA THR A 103 -8.35 -13.99 -10.50
C THR A 103 -7.61 -12.76 -9.99
N GLY A 104 -7.92 -12.35 -8.77
CA GLY A 104 -7.41 -11.16 -8.12
C GLY A 104 -7.96 -11.07 -6.70
N ASP A 105 -7.33 -10.22 -5.91
CA ASP A 105 -7.68 -9.98 -4.52
C ASP A 105 -7.57 -8.49 -4.21
N TRP A 106 -8.31 -8.07 -3.19
CA TRP A 106 -8.14 -6.76 -2.58
C TRP A 106 -7.68 -7.01 -1.15
N SER A 107 -6.60 -6.37 -0.76
CA SER A 107 -6.01 -6.49 0.55
C SER A 107 -5.82 -5.11 1.17
N GLU A 108 -6.08 -5.00 2.47
CA GLU A 108 -5.74 -3.87 3.32
C GLU A 108 -4.78 -4.37 4.40
N SER A 109 -3.64 -3.71 4.53
CA SER A 109 -2.62 -4.02 5.53
C SER A 109 -2.35 -2.78 6.37
N ALA A 110 -2.32 -2.96 7.69
CA ALA A 110 -1.96 -1.89 8.61
C ALA A 110 -1.28 -2.44 9.87
N ASP A 111 -0.11 -1.91 10.20
CA ASP A 111 0.52 -2.13 11.49
C ASP A 111 -0.09 -1.17 12.51
N VAL A 112 -0.90 -1.71 13.42
CA VAL A 112 -1.71 -0.92 14.36
C VAL A 112 -1.17 -1.03 15.79
N THR A 113 -1.38 0.01 16.59
CA THR A 113 -1.07 -0.05 18.02
C THR A 113 -1.93 -1.11 18.69
N THR A 114 -1.33 -2.00 19.50
CA THR A 114 -2.01 -3.17 20.08
C THR A 114 -3.31 -2.84 20.84
N LYS A 115 -3.40 -1.68 21.50
CA LYS A 115 -4.61 -1.26 22.23
C LYS A 115 -5.76 -0.83 21.31
N ASP A 116 -5.46 -0.54 20.04
CA ASP A 116 -6.38 0.03 19.06
C ASP A 116 -6.81 -1.00 17.99
N THR A 117 -6.42 -2.28 18.11
CA THR A 117 -6.73 -3.32 17.12
C THR A 117 -8.22 -3.41 16.78
N TYR A 118 -9.11 -3.43 17.79
CA TYR A 118 -10.56 -3.40 17.54
C TYR A 118 -10.98 -2.14 16.80
N ASN A 119 -10.49 -0.97 17.22
CA ASN A 119 -10.88 0.31 16.64
C ASN A 119 -10.42 0.40 15.19
N SER A 120 -9.19 -0.02 14.87
CA SER A 120 -8.68 -0.04 13.50
C SER A 120 -9.50 -0.93 12.57
N LEU A 121 -9.79 -2.17 12.98
CA LEU A 121 -10.61 -3.08 12.19
C LEU A 121 -12.03 -2.53 11.96
N HIS A 122 -12.63 -1.99 13.02
CA HIS A 122 -13.95 -1.36 12.95
C HIS A 122 -13.97 -0.19 11.96
N GLU A 123 -12.97 0.68 11.99
CA GLU A 123 -12.89 1.83 11.09
C GLU A 123 -12.62 1.46 9.64
N ILE A 124 -11.78 0.47 9.38
CA ILE A 124 -11.56 -0.05 8.01
C ILE A 124 -12.88 -0.55 7.43
N VAL A 125 -13.63 -1.38 8.17
CA VAL A 125 -14.94 -1.87 7.73
C VAL A 125 -15.94 -0.73 7.57
N ASN A 126 -15.94 0.25 8.47
CA ASN A 126 -16.81 1.43 8.37
C ASN A 126 -16.52 2.25 7.11
N GLU A 127 -15.26 2.45 6.73
CA GLU A 127 -14.90 3.17 5.51
C GLU A 127 -15.35 2.43 4.25
N ILE A 128 -15.19 1.11 4.23
CA ILE A 128 -15.70 0.26 3.16
C ILE A 128 -17.23 0.40 3.06
N GLU A 129 -17.96 0.19 4.15
CA GLU A 129 -19.42 0.32 4.19
C GLU A 129 -19.88 1.73 3.81
N ARG A 130 -19.16 2.78 4.22
CA ARG A 130 -19.48 4.16 3.88
C ARG A 130 -19.32 4.40 2.39
N LEU A 131 -18.23 3.94 1.78
CA LEU A 131 -18.01 4.08 0.35
C LEU A 131 -19.04 3.27 -0.46
N GLN A 132 -19.46 2.11 0.03
CA GLN A 132 -20.52 1.31 -0.57
C GLN A 132 -21.89 2.01 -0.53
N LYS A 133 -22.21 2.76 0.52
CA LYS A 133 -23.52 3.42 0.69
C LYS A 133 -23.57 4.81 0.05
N THR A 134 -22.53 5.58 0.25
CA THR A 134 -22.48 7.00 -0.11
C THR A 134 -21.35 7.27 -1.09
N PRO A 135 -21.69 7.69 -2.33
CA PRO A 135 -20.70 8.13 -3.32
C PRO A 135 -19.75 9.20 -2.77
N PRO A 136 -18.47 9.19 -3.19
CA PRO A 136 -17.56 10.28 -2.88
C PRO A 136 -18.05 11.60 -3.49
N SER A 137 -17.56 12.73 -2.97
CA SER A 137 -17.81 14.00 -3.63
C SER A 137 -17.07 14.07 -4.96
N ALA A 138 -17.51 14.96 -5.85
CA ALA A 138 -16.82 15.19 -7.12
C ALA A 138 -15.36 15.64 -6.89
N ASP A 139 -15.11 16.47 -5.88
CA ASP A 139 -13.78 16.98 -5.54
C ASP A 139 -12.86 15.88 -4.98
N GLU A 140 -13.40 15.03 -4.10
CA GLU A 140 -12.68 13.88 -3.55
C GLU A 140 -12.25 12.95 -4.67
N LEU A 141 -13.19 12.59 -5.56
CA LEU A 141 -12.89 11.76 -6.72
C LEU A 141 -11.89 12.42 -7.67
N LYS A 142 -12.03 13.73 -7.93
CA LYS A 142 -11.13 14.44 -8.82
C LYS A 142 -9.68 14.43 -8.31
N GLY A 143 -9.50 14.58 -7.00
CA GLY A 143 -8.18 14.44 -6.36
C GLY A 143 -7.55 13.07 -6.64
N ILE A 144 -8.32 11.99 -6.48
CA ILE A 144 -7.85 10.63 -6.75
C ILE A 144 -7.58 10.38 -8.23
N GLN A 145 -8.42 10.90 -9.14
CA GLN A 145 -8.20 10.78 -10.58
C GLN A 145 -6.90 11.48 -11.01
N ASN A 146 -6.62 12.67 -10.46
CA ASN A 146 -5.38 13.39 -10.70
C ASN A 146 -4.18 12.60 -10.16
N TYR A 147 -4.29 12.03 -8.96
CA TYR A 147 -3.27 11.16 -8.39
C TYR A 147 -2.97 9.95 -9.29
N GLU A 148 -3.99 9.18 -9.70
CA GLU A 148 -3.78 8.00 -10.55
C GLU A 148 -3.24 8.35 -11.94
N SER A 149 -3.67 9.47 -12.51
CA SER A 149 -3.15 9.97 -13.78
C SER A 149 -1.66 10.31 -13.65
N GLY A 150 -1.25 10.97 -12.57
CA GLY A 150 0.15 11.27 -12.28
C GLY A 150 0.97 10.00 -12.04
N MET A 151 0.45 9.06 -11.25
CA MET A 151 1.09 7.76 -11.01
C MET A 151 1.28 6.95 -12.29
N PHE A 152 0.33 7.03 -13.24
CA PHE A 152 0.50 6.41 -14.55
C PHE A 152 1.70 7.00 -15.30
N VAL A 153 1.86 8.33 -15.34
CA VAL A 153 3.02 8.97 -15.97
C VAL A 153 4.33 8.53 -15.31
N LEU A 154 4.37 8.51 -13.97
CA LEU A 154 5.57 8.09 -13.22
C LEU A 154 5.92 6.62 -13.48
N ARG A 155 4.92 5.71 -13.49
CA ARG A 155 5.11 4.29 -13.83
C ARG A 155 5.68 4.07 -15.24
N ASN A 156 5.45 5.00 -16.17
CA ASN A 156 5.93 4.92 -17.56
C ASN A 156 7.14 5.81 -17.86
N SER A 157 7.80 6.35 -16.83
CA SER A 157 8.92 7.29 -16.99
C SER A 157 10.28 6.64 -17.31
N ASN A 158 10.38 5.32 -17.21
CA ASN A 158 11.62 4.58 -17.46
C ASN A 158 11.35 3.26 -18.20
N PRO A 159 12.37 2.66 -18.86
CA PRO A 159 12.20 1.45 -19.65
C PRO A 159 11.65 0.25 -18.87
N GLY A 160 12.07 0.06 -17.62
CA GLY A 160 11.60 -1.06 -16.79
C GLY A 160 10.11 -0.95 -16.48
N GLY A 161 9.63 0.26 -16.21
CA GLY A 161 8.21 0.54 -16.02
C GLY A 161 7.39 0.27 -17.28
N ILE A 162 7.88 0.72 -18.44
CA ILE A 162 7.23 0.44 -19.74
C ILE A 162 7.16 -1.07 -20.02
N ILE A 163 8.27 -1.79 -19.83
CA ILE A 163 8.29 -3.25 -20.00
C ILE A 163 7.29 -3.94 -19.08
N SER A 164 7.17 -3.48 -17.83
CA SER A 164 6.22 -4.05 -16.86
C SER A 164 4.77 -3.84 -17.30
N GLN A 165 4.46 -2.68 -17.87
CA GLN A 165 3.14 -2.38 -18.42
C GLN A 165 2.82 -3.22 -19.66
N LEU A 166 3.77 -3.37 -20.58
CA LEU A 166 3.60 -4.21 -21.78
C LEU A 166 3.44 -5.69 -21.42
N ASN A 167 4.22 -6.19 -20.45
CA ASN A 167 4.08 -7.55 -19.95
C ASN A 167 2.71 -7.79 -19.32
N ASN A 168 2.18 -6.82 -18.56
CA ASN A 168 0.84 -6.94 -17.99
C ASN A 168 -0.25 -6.92 -19.08
N LEU A 169 -0.10 -6.06 -20.10
CA LEU A 169 -0.98 -6.02 -21.25
C LEU A 169 -1.05 -7.38 -21.96
N ASP A 170 0.12 -7.95 -22.28
CA ASP A 170 0.21 -9.25 -22.96
C ASP A 170 -0.28 -10.41 -22.09
N LEU A 171 0.15 -10.48 -20.83
CA LEU A 171 -0.25 -11.51 -19.88
C LEU A 171 -1.77 -11.59 -19.69
N GLN A 172 -2.45 -10.44 -19.74
CA GLN A 172 -3.88 -10.34 -19.55
C GLN A 172 -4.67 -10.28 -20.87
N GLY A 173 -4.00 -10.39 -22.02
CA GLY A 173 -4.65 -10.32 -23.34
C GLY A 173 -5.37 -8.98 -23.60
N LEU A 174 -4.86 -7.90 -23.02
CA LEU A 174 -5.44 -6.55 -23.12
C LEU A 174 -5.18 -5.95 -24.50
N PRO A 175 -6.12 -5.14 -25.05
CA PRO A 175 -5.89 -4.43 -26.30
C PRO A 175 -4.84 -3.33 -26.12
N ASP A 176 -4.10 -3.00 -27.18
CA ASP A 176 -3.13 -1.89 -27.20
C ASP A 176 -3.71 -0.55 -26.74
N SER A 177 -5.01 -0.35 -26.97
CA SER A 177 -5.75 0.85 -26.53
C SER A 177 -5.82 0.99 -25.01
N PHE A 178 -5.62 -0.09 -24.25
CA PHE A 178 -5.67 -0.06 -22.79
C PHE A 178 -4.68 0.96 -22.20
N LEU A 179 -3.43 0.94 -22.67
CA LEU A 179 -2.40 1.86 -22.18
C LEU A 179 -2.59 3.27 -22.72
N THR A 180 -3.00 3.43 -23.98
CA THR A 180 -3.15 4.76 -24.60
C THR A 180 -4.39 5.50 -24.11
N GLU A 181 -5.45 4.79 -23.72
CA GLU A 181 -6.68 5.36 -23.18
C GLU A 181 -6.74 5.37 -21.64
N GLN A 182 -5.70 4.88 -20.95
CA GLN A 182 -5.70 4.70 -19.50
C GLN A 182 -6.12 5.97 -18.73
N VAL A 183 -5.51 7.11 -19.03
CA VAL A 183 -5.79 8.39 -18.36
C VAL A 183 -7.21 8.88 -18.67
N LYS A 184 -7.66 8.74 -19.91
CA LYS A 184 -9.04 9.06 -20.31
C LYS A 184 -10.04 8.22 -19.51
N ASN A 185 -9.78 6.93 -19.38
CA ASN A 185 -10.63 5.99 -18.64
C ASN A 185 -10.65 6.29 -17.14
N ILE A 186 -9.51 6.61 -16.52
CA ILE A 186 -9.43 7.05 -15.11
C ILE A 186 -10.32 8.29 -14.88
N ASN A 187 -10.24 9.28 -15.76
CA ASN A 187 -11.00 10.53 -15.63
C ASN A 187 -12.50 10.36 -15.98
N ALA A 188 -12.89 9.26 -16.63
CA ALA A 188 -14.29 8.96 -16.95
C ALA A 188 -15.04 8.28 -15.79
N VAL A 189 -14.34 7.80 -14.76
CA VAL A 189 -14.96 7.20 -13.58
C VAL A 189 -15.80 8.25 -12.85
N THR A 190 -17.02 7.87 -12.47
CA THR A 190 -17.97 8.72 -11.74
C THR A 190 -18.11 8.30 -10.28
N PRO A 191 -18.60 9.17 -9.38
CA PRO A 191 -18.79 8.82 -7.98
C PRO A 191 -19.71 7.62 -7.75
N ALA A 192 -20.80 7.54 -8.50
CA ALA A 192 -21.76 6.43 -8.39
C ALA A 192 -21.11 5.09 -8.76
N GLN A 193 -20.22 5.11 -9.76
CA GLN A 193 -19.48 3.94 -10.20
C GLN A 193 -18.44 3.48 -9.18
N VAL A 194 -17.79 4.40 -8.46
CA VAL A 194 -16.90 4.05 -7.34
C VAL A 194 -17.67 3.27 -6.28
N SER A 195 -18.81 3.77 -5.81
CA SER A 195 -19.62 3.05 -4.83
C SER A 195 -20.17 1.73 -5.36
N ALA A 196 -20.56 1.67 -6.64
CA ALA A 196 -21.00 0.42 -7.27
C ALA A 196 -19.89 -0.62 -7.30
N THR A 197 -18.67 -0.20 -7.66
CA THR A 197 -17.47 -1.04 -7.68
C THR A 197 -17.13 -1.55 -6.27
N ALA A 198 -17.17 -0.66 -5.27
CA ALA A 198 -16.95 -1.03 -3.87
C ALA A 198 -17.97 -2.07 -3.39
N ARG A 199 -19.26 -1.92 -3.73
CA ARG A 199 -20.32 -2.91 -3.38
C ARG A 199 -20.11 -4.25 -4.06
N GLN A 200 -19.66 -4.23 -5.31
CA GLN A 200 -19.51 -5.44 -6.11
C GLN A 200 -18.31 -6.28 -5.65
N TYR A 201 -17.16 -5.63 -5.41
CA TYR A 201 -15.89 -6.34 -5.28
C TYR A 201 -15.31 -6.33 -3.86
N ILE A 202 -15.56 -5.29 -3.07
CA ILE A 202 -14.95 -5.13 -1.74
C ILE A 202 -16.01 -5.46 -0.70
N ARG A 203 -16.15 -6.75 -0.35
CA ARG A 203 -17.21 -7.25 0.55
C ARG A 203 -16.65 -7.62 1.93
N PRO A 204 -16.81 -6.78 2.97
CA PRO A 204 -16.29 -7.05 4.30
C PRO A 204 -16.69 -8.42 4.85
N GLU A 205 -17.92 -8.86 4.56
CA GLU A 205 -18.44 -10.15 5.05
C GLU A 205 -17.75 -11.38 4.46
N ALA A 206 -16.96 -11.22 3.39
CA ALA A 206 -16.23 -12.31 2.74
C ALA A 206 -14.71 -12.17 2.91
N MET A 207 -14.25 -11.24 3.75
CA MET A 207 -12.83 -11.00 3.96
C MET A 207 -12.23 -11.94 5.00
N THR A 208 -11.07 -12.51 4.67
CA THR A 208 -10.23 -13.19 5.66
C THR A 208 -9.43 -12.15 6.43
N ILE A 209 -9.60 -12.11 7.75
CA ILE A 209 -8.86 -11.20 8.62
C ILE A 209 -7.80 -11.99 9.38
N VAL A 210 -6.54 -11.59 9.20
CA VAL A 210 -5.40 -12.14 9.93
C VAL A 210 -4.84 -11.07 10.85
N VAL A 211 -4.77 -11.37 12.14
CA VAL A 211 -4.20 -10.46 13.14
C VAL A 211 -3.07 -11.16 13.87
N VAL A 212 -1.92 -10.50 13.93
CA VAL A 212 -0.72 -11.00 14.60
C VAL A 212 -0.39 -10.07 15.76
N GLY A 213 -0.24 -10.62 16.97
CA GLY A 213 0.06 -9.88 18.18
C GLY A 213 -0.01 -10.75 19.43
N ASP A 214 0.15 -10.15 20.62
CA ASP A 214 -0.04 -10.86 21.88
C ASP A 214 -1.50 -11.32 22.03
N GLN A 215 -1.71 -12.63 21.97
CA GLN A 215 -3.02 -13.26 22.02
C GLN A 215 -3.82 -12.83 23.26
N LYS A 216 -3.18 -12.62 24.41
CA LYS A 216 -3.88 -12.24 25.65
C LYS A 216 -4.48 -10.84 25.57
N VAL A 217 -3.87 -9.95 24.78
CA VAL A 217 -4.30 -8.56 24.60
C VAL A 217 -5.25 -8.42 23.40
N VAL A 218 -4.99 -9.17 22.33
CA VAL A 218 -5.70 -9.06 21.06
C VAL A 218 -6.98 -9.90 21.04
N ALA A 219 -6.99 -11.11 21.58
CA ALA A 219 -8.15 -12.00 21.49
C ALA A 219 -9.48 -11.39 22.02
N PRO A 220 -9.49 -10.64 23.16
CA PRO A 220 -10.72 -9.97 23.60
C PRO A 220 -11.21 -8.90 22.61
N GLN A 221 -10.30 -8.20 21.95
CA GLN A 221 -10.61 -7.19 20.93
C GLN A 221 -11.18 -7.83 19.66
N ILE A 222 -10.64 -8.97 19.24
CA ILE A 222 -11.16 -9.72 18.07
C ILE A 222 -12.55 -10.27 18.36
N LYS A 223 -12.78 -10.82 19.55
CA LYS A 223 -14.11 -11.27 19.94
C LYS A 223 -15.11 -10.12 19.92
N LYS A 224 -14.74 -8.96 20.48
CA LYS A 224 -15.57 -7.74 20.42
C LYS A 224 -15.86 -7.32 18.98
N PHE A 225 -14.88 -7.42 18.09
CA PHE A 225 -15.05 -7.10 16.68
C PHE A 225 -16.02 -8.07 15.99
N GLN A 226 -15.86 -9.39 16.19
CA GLN A 226 -16.77 -10.40 15.65
C GLN A 226 -18.21 -10.19 16.12
N ASP A 227 -18.39 -9.90 17.41
CA ASP A 227 -19.71 -9.59 18.01
C ASP A 227 -20.33 -8.30 17.43
N SER A 228 -19.52 -7.39 16.87
CA SER A 228 -20.00 -6.13 16.27
C SER A 228 -20.40 -6.22 14.79
N LEU A 229 -20.08 -7.33 14.12
CA LEU A 229 -20.37 -7.50 12.71
C LEU A 229 -21.87 -7.81 12.48
N LYS A 230 -22.48 -7.08 11.55
CA LYS A 230 -23.90 -7.27 11.16
C LYS A 230 -24.16 -8.62 10.48
N LYS A 231 -23.12 -9.18 9.87
CA LYS A 231 -23.09 -10.53 9.29
C LYS A 231 -21.82 -11.23 9.79
N PRO A 232 -21.89 -12.48 10.25
CA PRO A 232 -20.71 -13.23 10.63
C PRO A 232 -19.79 -13.42 9.40
N LEU A 233 -18.48 -13.37 9.64
CA LEU A 233 -17.42 -13.76 8.68
C LEU A 233 -17.39 -15.28 8.50
#